data_AF-A0A101JXY2-F1
#
_entry.id   AF-A0A101JXY2-F1
#
_cell.length_a   1.000
_cell.length_b   1.000
_cell.length_c   1.000
_cell.angle_alpha   90.00
_cell.angle_beta   90.00
_cell.angle_gamma   90.00
#
_symmetry.space_group_name_H-M   'P 1'
#
loop_
_entity.id
_entity.type
_entity.pdbx_description
1 polymer ?
#
loop_
_entity_poly.entity_id
_entity_poly.type
_entity_poly.pdbx_seq_one_letter_code
_entity_poly.pdbx_strand_id
1 'polypeptide(L)'
;MMEEAIARGAVQSGYYVGTVALAYYMQDDNSCAVEWIRRADLKQFSIYYFVAALIFARSGLERDAKASASAFMAMRPRFFDDFSREPSARNFNARDRAIRIKGARDAGFPVGLQTN
;
A
#
# COMPACT_ATOMS: atom_id res chain seq x y z
N MET A 1 -2.36 22.10 -15.02
CA MET A 1 -1.77 20.74 -15.00
C MET A 1 -1.92 20.16 -13.59
N MET A 2 -1.84 18.83 -13.40
CA MET A 2 -2.16 18.08 -12.15
C MET A 2 -1.66 18.69 -10.82
N GLU A 3 -0.62 19.53 -10.86
CA GLU A 3 -0.04 20.22 -9.72
C GLU A 3 -1.00 21.21 -9.01
N GLU A 4 -1.91 21.85 -9.74
CA GLU A 4 -2.89 22.78 -9.14
C GLU A 4 -4.00 22.09 -8.33
N ALA A 5 -4.29 20.82 -8.63
CA ALA A 5 -5.27 20.05 -7.87
C ALA A 5 -4.74 19.64 -6.48
N ILE A 6 -3.41 19.48 -6.36
CA ILE A 6 -2.70 19.12 -5.12
C ILE A 6 -2.86 20.22 -4.06
N ALA A 7 -2.93 21.49 -4.48
CA ALA A 7 -3.01 22.64 -3.59
C ALA A 7 -4.38 22.82 -2.90
N ARG A 8 -5.46 22.18 -3.38
CA ARG A 8 -6.83 22.50 -2.94
C ARG A 8 -7.47 21.49 -1.97
N GLY A 9 -6.82 20.39 -1.61
CA GLY A 9 -7.41 19.45 -0.65
C GLY A 9 -6.44 18.43 -0.08
N ALA A 10 -5.91 18.70 1.12
CA ALA A 10 -4.94 17.85 1.84
C ALA A 10 -5.42 16.41 2.11
N VAL A 11 -6.74 16.17 2.13
CA VAL A 11 -7.33 14.83 2.27
C VAL A 11 -7.33 14.06 0.94
N GLN A 12 -7.42 14.79 -0.17
CA GLN A 12 -7.53 14.23 -1.52
C GLN A 12 -6.15 14.07 -2.20
N SER A 13 -5.21 14.97 -1.91
CA SER A 13 -3.81 14.89 -2.36
C SER A 13 -3.11 13.64 -1.82
N GLY A 14 -3.47 13.24 -0.59
CA GLY A 14 -2.94 12.04 0.01
C GLY A 14 -3.41 10.75 -0.61
N TYR A 15 -4.73 10.62 -0.71
CA TYR A 15 -5.34 9.52 -1.43
C TYR A 15 -4.80 9.40 -2.87
N TYR A 16 -4.50 10.53 -3.50
CA TYR A 16 -3.91 10.60 -4.84
C TYR A 16 -2.46 10.10 -4.90
N VAL A 17 -1.54 10.56 -4.03
CA VAL A 17 -0.13 10.11 -4.09
C VAL A 17 0.03 8.64 -3.73
N GLY A 18 -0.74 8.13 -2.75
CA GLY A 18 -0.81 6.70 -2.47
C GLY A 18 -1.32 5.88 -3.67
N THR A 19 -2.23 6.46 -4.47
CA THR A 19 -2.74 5.84 -5.71
C THR A 19 -1.71 5.88 -6.83
N VAL A 20 -0.94 6.97 -6.99
CA VAL A 20 0.14 7.07 -8.00
C VAL A 20 1.25 6.06 -7.71
N ALA A 21 1.72 5.97 -6.45
CA ALA A 21 2.71 4.98 -6.06
C ALA A 21 2.21 3.55 -6.27
N LEU A 22 0.95 3.29 -5.93
CA LEU A 22 0.31 1.99 -6.20
C LEU A 22 0.20 1.71 -7.70
N ALA A 23 -0.09 2.71 -8.55
CA ALA A 23 -0.19 2.53 -9.98
C ALA A 23 1.17 2.15 -10.62
N TYR A 24 2.27 2.78 -10.20
CA TYR A 24 3.62 2.37 -10.62
C TYR A 24 3.96 0.96 -10.15
N TYR A 25 3.60 0.62 -8.90
CA TYR A 25 3.73 -0.74 -8.37
C TYR A 25 2.94 -1.78 -9.18
N MET A 26 1.72 -1.47 -9.62
CA MET A 26 0.93 -2.38 -10.47
C MET A 26 1.52 -2.54 -11.87
N GLN A 27 2.26 -1.55 -12.36
CA GLN A 27 2.97 -1.57 -13.64
C GLN A 27 4.39 -2.17 -13.55
N ASP A 28 4.78 -2.63 -12.35
CA ASP A 28 6.11 -3.16 -12.04
C ASP A 28 7.27 -2.16 -12.17
N ASP A 29 6.95 -0.86 -12.22
CA ASP A 29 7.92 0.23 -12.16
C ASP A 29 8.29 0.52 -10.70
N ASN A 30 9.16 -0.32 -10.17
CA ASN A 30 9.55 -0.30 -8.76
C ASN A 30 10.33 0.97 -8.38
N SER A 31 11.10 1.54 -9.32
CA SER A 31 11.88 2.75 -9.11
C SER A 31 10.98 3.95 -8.89
N CYS A 32 10.01 4.18 -9.80
CA CYS A 32 9.05 5.26 -9.64
C CYS A 32 8.14 5.02 -8.42
N ALA A 33 7.73 3.79 -8.16
CA ALA A 33 6.92 3.47 -6.98
C ALA A 33 7.62 3.87 -5.67
N VAL A 34 8.92 3.56 -5.53
CA VAL A 34 9.73 3.93 -4.35
C VAL A 34 9.88 5.45 -4.23
N GLU A 35 10.16 6.15 -5.33
CA GLU A 35 10.30 7.61 -5.34
C GLU A 35 9.02 8.29 -4.86
N TRP A 36 7.88 7.90 -5.43
CA TRP A 36 6.58 8.51 -5.12
C TRP A 36 6.11 8.20 -3.70
N ILE A 37 6.30 6.97 -3.20
CA ILE A 37 5.86 6.64 -1.83
C ILE A 37 6.74 7.32 -0.77
N ARG A 38 8.01 7.59 -1.05
CA ARG A 38 8.88 8.35 -0.14
C ARG A 38 8.52 9.83 -0.08
N ARG A 39 8.02 10.39 -1.18
CA ARG A 39 7.52 11.77 -1.25
C ARG A 39 6.12 11.96 -0.67
N ALA A 40 5.35 10.88 -0.53
CA ALA A 40 4.00 10.97 -0.01
C ALA A 40 4.01 11.38 1.47
N ASP A 41 3.48 12.56 1.79
CA ASP A 41 3.36 13.03 3.16
C ASP A 41 2.03 12.57 3.80
N LEU A 42 1.93 11.25 4.02
CA LEU A 42 0.69 10.58 4.42
C LEU A 42 0.83 9.63 5.58
N LYS A 43 1.86 9.86 6.38
CA LYS A 43 2.21 9.06 7.54
C LYS A 43 1.11 9.05 8.62
N GLN A 44 0.12 9.96 8.57
CA GLN A 44 -1.06 9.87 9.44
C GLN A 44 -2.08 8.79 9.03
N PHE A 45 -2.03 8.29 7.79
CA PHE A 45 -3.02 7.34 7.28
C PHE A 45 -2.46 5.93 7.23
N SER A 46 -3.21 4.94 7.72
CA SER A 46 -2.77 3.54 7.69
C SER A 46 -2.48 3.06 6.26
N ILE A 47 -3.30 3.45 5.27
CA ILE A 47 -3.13 3.00 3.88
C ILE A 47 -1.76 3.35 3.28
N TYR A 48 -1.13 4.44 3.72
CA TYR A 48 0.23 4.80 3.33
C TYR A 48 1.21 3.69 3.68
N TYR A 49 1.19 3.24 4.94
CA TYR A 49 2.09 2.20 5.43
C TYR A 49 1.85 0.85 4.77
N PHE A 50 0.59 0.53 4.43
CA PHE A 50 0.28 -0.67 3.68
C PHE A 50 0.94 -0.63 2.30
N VAL A 51 0.70 0.43 1.52
CA VAL A 51 1.27 0.58 0.16
C VAL A 51 2.81 0.66 0.20
N ALA A 52 3.37 1.38 1.16
CA ALA A 52 4.82 1.46 1.37
C ALA A 52 5.44 0.10 1.64
N ALA A 53 4.82 -0.72 2.50
CA ALA A 53 5.30 -2.07 2.78
C ALA A 53 5.34 -2.93 1.50
N LEU A 54 4.31 -2.88 0.65
CA LEU A 54 4.26 -3.62 -0.62
C LEU A 54 5.40 -3.20 -1.57
N ILE A 55 5.59 -1.89 -1.72
CA ILE A 55 6.58 -1.31 -2.64
C ILE A 55 7.99 -1.64 -2.16
N PHE A 56 8.29 -1.38 -0.88
CA PHE A 56 9.61 -1.64 -0.32
C PHE A 56 9.96 -3.12 -0.34
N ALA A 57 9.01 -4.01 -0.06
CA ALA A 57 9.24 -5.45 -0.14
C ALA A 57 9.62 -5.89 -1.56
N ARG A 58 8.85 -5.44 -2.58
CA ARG A 58 9.15 -5.77 -3.97
C ARG A 58 10.49 -5.21 -4.44
N SER A 59 10.89 -4.04 -3.94
CA SER A 59 12.16 -3.40 -4.26
C SER A 59 13.36 -3.90 -3.44
N GLY A 60 13.20 -4.96 -2.61
CA GLY A 60 14.29 -5.51 -1.79
C GLY A 60 14.69 -4.63 -0.59
N LEU A 61 13.87 -3.64 -0.23
CA LEU A 61 14.09 -2.73 0.89
C LEU A 61 13.46 -3.30 2.17
N GLU A 62 13.95 -4.47 2.60
CA GLU A 62 13.31 -5.31 3.65
C GLU A 62 13.09 -4.58 4.98
N ARG A 63 14.05 -3.75 5.40
CA ARG A 63 13.95 -2.99 6.65
C ARG A 63 12.80 -1.99 6.62
N ASP A 64 12.69 -1.24 5.53
CA ASP A 64 11.64 -0.25 5.31
C ASP A 64 10.27 -0.94 5.18
N ALA A 65 10.24 -2.10 4.50
CA ALA A 65 9.04 -2.91 4.37
C ALA A 65 8.53 -3.38 5.74
N LYS A 66 9.39 -3.96 6.57
CA LYS A 66 9.03 -4.44 7.91
C LYS A 66 8.59 -3.32 8.84
N ALA A 67 9.27 -2.17 8.80
CA ALA A 67 8.89 -0.99 9.58
C ALA A 67 7.50 -0.49 9.17
N SER A 68 7.23 -0.41 7.86
CA SER A 68 5.93 0.01 7.33
C SER A 68 4.83 -0.99 7.67
N ALA A 69 5.07 -2.29 7.53
CA ALA A 69 4.11 -3.33 7.89
C ALA A 69 3.74 -3.27 9.39
N SER A 70 4.74 -3.06 10.25
CA SER A 70 4.54 -2.92 11.71
C SER A 70 3.69 -1.68 12.03
N ALA A 71 3.97 -0.54 11.40
CA ALA A 71 3.18 0.68 11.58
C ALA A 71 1.73 0.51 11.12
N PHE A 72 1.51 -0.17 9.98
CA PHE A 72 0.17 -0.48 9.51
C PHE A 72 -0.61 -1.34 10.52
N MET A 73 0.00 -2.44 10.99
CA MET A 73 -0.65 -3.35 11.94
C MET A 73 -0.91 -2.68 13.29
N ALA A 74 -0.06 -1.76 13.74
CA ALA A 74 -0.32 -0.97 14.94
C ALA A 74 -1.55 -0.06 14.78
N MET A 75 -1.73 0.55 13.60
CA MET A 75 -2.90 1.39 13.31
C MET A 75 -4.18 0.60 13.02
N ARG A 76 -4.05 -0.61 12.47
CA ARG A 76 -5.16 -1.44 11.98
C ARG A 76 -4.99 -2.91 12.41
N PRO A 77 -5.01 -3.21 13.73
CA PRO A 77 -4.63 -4.51 14.27
C PRO A 77 -5.52 -5.69 13.82
N ARG A 78 -6.79 -5.41 13.51
CA ARG A 78 -7.80 -6.41 13.10
C ARG A 78 -8.04 -6.49 11.60
N PHE A 79 -7.26 -5.75 10.79
CA PHE A 79 -7.53 -5.62 9.36
C PHE A 79 -7.37 -6.94 8.59
N PHE A 80 -6.46 -7.80 9.05
CA PHE A 80 -6.22 -9.10 8.42
C PHE A 80 -7.12 -10.22 8.95
N ASP A 81 -7.93 -9.97 10.00
CA ASP A 81 -8.89 -10.95 10.53
C ASP A 81 -9.84 -11.43 9.42
N ASP A 82 -10.27 -10.52 8.54
CA ASP A 82 -11.13 -10.81 7.39
C ASP A 82 -10.65 -10.07 6.12
N PHE A 83 -9.37 -10.27 5.78
CA PHE A 83 -8.74 -9.62 4.62
C PHE A 83 -9.46 -9.90 3.29
N SER A 84 -10.14 -11.05 3.18
CA SER A 84 -10.93 -11.42 1.99
C SER A 84 -12.21 -10.61 1.82
N ARG A 85 -12.80 -10.09 2.90
CA ARG A 85 -14.05 -9.33 2.86
C ARG A 85 -13.87 -7.82 2.93
N GLU A 86 -12.63 -7.37 3.09
CA GLU A 86 -12.28 -5.94 3.09
C GLU A 86 -12.87 -5.24 1.84
N PRO A 87 -13.76 -4.23 2.02
CA PRO A 87 -14.52 -3.60 0.93
C PRO A 87 -13.64 -3.02 -0.18
N SER A 88 -12.39 -2.65 0.15
CA SER A 88 -11.38 -2.19 -0.80
C SER A 88 -11.08 -3.21 -1.91
N ALA A 89 -11.39 -4.49 -1.73
CA ALA A 89 -11.23 -5.53 -2.74
C ALA A 89 -12.23 -5.44 -3.93
N ARG A 90 -13.34 -4.71 -3.77
CA ARG A 90 -14.43 -4.63 -4.77
C ARG A 90 -14.03 -3.84 -6.03
N ASN A 91 -13.07 -2.93 -5.93
CA ASN A 91 -12.65 -2.05 -7.03
C ASN A 91 -11.49 -2.60 -7.87
N PHE A 92 -10.95 -3.77 -7.53
CA PHE A 92 -9.80 -4.36 -8.22
C PHE A 92 -10.22 -5.56 -9.06
N ASN A 93 -9.66 -5.72 -10.25
CA ASN A 93 -9.86 -6.94 -11.03
C ASN A 93 -9.10 -8.14 -10.40
N ALA A 94 -9.28 -9.35 -10.94
CA ALA A 94 -8.65 -10.56 -10.40
C ALA A 94 -7.11 -10.50 -10.40
N ARG A 95 -6.51 -9.91 -11.43
CA ARG A 95 -5.06 -9.73 -11.56
C ARG A 95 -4.52 -8.81 -10.46
N ASP A 96 -5.13 -7.64 -10.29
CA ASP A 96 -4.69 -6.65 -9.30
C ASP A 96 -4.86 -7.16 -7.86
N ARG A 97 -5.88 -7.98 -7.62
CA ARG A 97 -6.05 -8.70 -6.34
C ARG A 97 -4.90 -9.68 -6.10
N ALA A 98 -4.55 -10.50 -7.09
CA ALA A 98 -3.46 -11.46 -6.96
C ALA A 98 -2.11 -10.77 -6.70
N ILE A 99 -1.83 -9.66 -7.40
CA ILE A 99 -0.63 -8.84 -7.22
C ILE A 99 -0.54 -8.31 -5.77
N ARG A 100 -1.64 -7.75 -5.24
CA ARG A 100 -1.67 -7.25 -3.85
C ARG A 100 -1.51 -8.35 -2.81
N ILE A 101 -2.16 -9.50 -3.00
CA ILE A 101 -2.04 -10.63 -2.07
C ILE A 101 -0.59 -11.12 -2.02
N LYS A 102 0.05 -11.32 -3.18
CA LYS A 102 1.45 -11.71 -3.25
C LYS A 102 2.33 -10.68 -2.55
N GLY A 103 2.19 -9.40 -2.93
CA GLY A 103 2.95 -8.32 -2.32
C GLY A 103 2.78 -8.22 -0.80
N ALA A 104 1.57 -8.49 -0.31
CA ALA A 104 1.30 -8.43 1.12
C ALA A 104 1.99 -9.57 1.87
N ARG A 105 2.02 -10.78 1.31
CA ARG A 105 2.82 -11.88 1.85
C ARG A 105 4.31 -11.57 1.83
N ASP A 106 4.82 -11.05 0.70
CA ASP A 106 6.23 -10.67 0.56
C ASP A 106 6.63 -9.57 1.56
N ALA A 107 5.70 -8.67 1.90
CA ALA A 107 5.87 -7.63 2.91
C ALA A 107 5.71 -8.13 4.36
N GLY A 108 5.44 -9.41 4.57
CA GLY A 108 5.30 -10.04 5.88
C GLY A 108 3.95 -9.82 6.57
N PHE A 109 2.92 -9.39 5.84
CA PHE A 109 1.57 -9.34 6.39
C PHE A 109 0.97 -10.76 6.54
N PRO A 110 0.10 -10.98 7.54
CA PRO A 110 -0.52 -12.28 7.79
C PRO A 110 -1.64 -12.62 6.79
N VAL A 111 -1.35 -12.57 5.49
CA VAL A 111 -2.33 -12.83 4.42
C VAL A 111 -2.39 -14.32 4.10
N GLY A 112 -3.49 -14.97 4.50
CA GLY A 112 -3.75 -16.39 4.22
C GLY A 112 -3.36 -17.34 5.36
N LEU A 113 -3.09 -16.83 6.56
CA LEU A 113 -2.87 -17.62 7.78
C LEU A 113 -4.18 -17.95 8.52
N GLN A 114 -5.33 -17.98 7.83
CA GLN A 114 -6.52 -18.59 8.42
C GLN A 114 -6.29 -20.11 8.46
N THR A 115 -5.62 -20.57 9.51
CA THR A 115 -5.70 -21.98 9.93
C THR A 115 -7.15 -22.28 10.20
N ASN A 116 -7.67 -23.24 9.42
CA ASN A 116 -8.93 -23.93 9.64
C ASN A 116 -9.08 -24.39 11.10
#